data_AF-A0A6N8G1V3-F1
#
_entry.id   AF-A0A6N8G1V3-F1
#
_cell.length_a   1.000
_cell.length_b   1.000
_cell.length_c   1.000
_cell.angle_alpha   90.00
_cell.angle_beta   90.00
_cell.angle_gamma   90.00
#
_symmetry.space_group_name_H-M   'P 1'
#
loop_
_entity.id
_entity.type
_entity.pdbx_description
1 polymer ?
#
loop_
_entity_poly.entity_id
_entity_poly.type
_entity_poly.pdbx_seq_one_letter_code
_entity_poly.pdbx_strand_id
1 'polypeptide(L)' 'MTTTTAKTQDEVLIREIIDARANAIRNKNVQGVLPNFTQDSIGYFLATPLQQSPLKEELTGWFAT' A
#
# COMPACT_ATOMS: atom_id res chain seq x y z
N MET A 1 -27.94 -0.97 22.27
CA MET A 1 -27.83 -0.36 20.93
C MET A 1 -26.36 -0.10 20.66
N THR A 2 -25.74 -0.89 19.79
CA THR A 2 -24.37 -0.64 19.35
C THR A 2 -24.41 0.47 18.33
N THR A 3 -23.95 1.66 18.72
CA THR A 3 -23.71 2.78 17.81
C THR A 3 -22.49 2.46 16.96
N THR A 4 -22.65 1.58 15.97
CA THR A 4 -21.67 1.47 14.89
C THR A 4 -21.76 2.77 14.12
N THR A 5 -20.92 3.75 14.49
CA THR A 5 -20.84 5.03 13.81
C THR A 5 -20.08 4.82 12.50
N ALA A 6 -20.46 5.52 11.42
CA ALA A 6 -19.80 5.39 10.12
C ALA A 6 -18.27 5.54 10.20
N LYS A 7 -17.78 6.39 11.14
CA LYS A 7 -16.36 6.55 11.46
C LYS A 7 -15.66 5.23 11.84
N THR A 8 -16.32 4.36 12.61
CA THR A 8 -15.78 3.06 13.00
C THR A 8 -15.73 2.09 11.81
N GLN A 9 -16.72 2.15 10.92
CA GLN A 9 -16.73 1.30 9.72
C GLN A 9 -15.61 1.69 8.75
N ASP A 10 -15.43 2.98 8.50
CA ASP A 10 -14.38 3.48 7.63
C ASP A 10 -12.99 3.15 8.18
N GLU A 11 -12.79 3.23 9.49
CA GLU A 11 -11.53 2.85 10.14
C GLU A 11 -11.22 1.36 9.93
N VAL A 12 -12.22 0.49 10.10
CA VAL A 12 -12.05 -0.96 9.87
C VAL A 12 -11.65 -1.22 8.42
N LEU A 13 -12.33 -0.58 7.46
CA LEU A 13 -12.02 -0.74 6.03
C LEU A 13 -10.60 -0.24 5.69
N ILE A 14 -10.20 0.91 6.24
CA ILE A 14 -8.84 1.44 6.06
C ILE A 14 -7.81 0.46 6.63
N ARG A 15 -8.08 -0.12 7.81
CA ARG A 15 -7.19 -1.10 8.43
C ARG A 15 -7.03 -2.33 7.57
N GLU A 16 -8.13 -2.88 7.06
CA GLU A 16 -8.13 -4.04 6.17
C GLU A 16 -7.31 -3.79 4.89
N ILE A 17 -7.45 -2.61 4.29
CA ILE A 17 -6.67 -2.22 3.10
C ILE A 17 -5.17 -2.14 3.43
N ILE A 18 -4.81 -1.52 4.56
CA ILE A 18 -3.41 -1.41 5.00
C ILE A 18 -2.81 -2.79 5.23
N ASP A 19 -3.53 -3.67 5.93
CA ASP A 19 -3.06 -5.01 6.26
C ASP A 19 -2.92 -5.89 5.02
N ALA A 20 -3.89 -5.83 4.10
CA ALA A 20 -3.84 -6.52 2.82
C ALA A 20 -2.63 -6.07 1.99
N ARG A 21 -2.39 -4.76 1.90
CA ARG A 21 -1.23 -4.21 1.18
C ARG A 21 0.08 -4.63 1.83
N ALA A 22 0.18 -4.56 3.15
CA ALA A 22 1.39 -4.97 3.89
C ALA A 22 1.70 -6.46 3.66
N ASN A 23 0.68 -7.31 3.68
CA ASN A 23 0.84 -8.73 3.38
C ASN A 23 1.26 -8.98 1.93
N ALA A 24 0.70 -8.25 0.96
CA ALA A 24 1.10 -8.36 -0.43
C ALA A 24 2.58 -7.95 -0.64
N ILE A 25 3.05 -6.89 0.04
CA ILE A 25 4.45 -6.47 0.02
C ILE A 25 5.37 -7.56 0.59
N ARG A 26 5.06 -8.10 1.78
CA ARG A 26 5.87 -9.16 2.40
C ARG A 26 5.98 -10.41 1.53
N ASN A 27 4.90 -10.75 0.82
CA ASN A 27 4.83 -11.90 -0.07
C ASN A 27 5.32 -11.62 -1.49
N LYS A 28 5.93 -10.44 -1.77
CA LYS A 28 6.40 -10.05 -3.10
C LYS A 28 5.30 -10.14 -4.19
N ASN A 29 4.04 -9.96 -3.79
CA ASN A 29 2.87 -10.08 -4.66
C ASN A 29 2.54 -8.73 -5.31
N VAL A 30 3.10 -8.50 -6.50
CA VAL A 30 2.84 -7.29 -7.32
C VAL A 30 1.34 -7.04 -7.49
N GLN A 31 0.58 -8.08 -7.87
CA GLN A 31 -0.86 -7.95 -8.17
C GLN A 31 -1.69 -7.56 -6.95
N GLY A 32 -1.28 -7.96 -5.74
CA GLY A 32 -1.92 -7.53 -4.50
C GLY A 32 -1.58 -6.10 -4.08
N VAL A 33 -0.49 -5.53 -4.60
CA VAL A 33 -0.02 -4.19 -4.26
C VAL A 33 -0.56 -3.13 -5.23
N LEU A 34 -0.62 -3.45 -6.53
CA LEU A 34 -1.04 -2.55 -7.61
C LEU A 34 -2.36 -1.79 -7.39
N PRO A 35 -3.45 -2.41 -6.86
CA PRO A 35 -4.73 -1.73 -6.69
C PRO A 35 -4.70 -0.58 -5.66
N ASN A 36 -3.68 -0.55 -4.80
CA ASN A 36 -3.54 0.45 -3.75
C ASN A 36 -2.82 1.72 -4.23
N PHE A 37 -2.46 1.80 -5.50
CA PHE A 37 -1.89 2.99 -6.13
C PHE A 37 -2.96 3.75 -6.90
N THR A 38 -3.07 5.05 -6.60
CA THR A 38 -3.76 6.01 -7.46
C THR A 38 -2.82 6.52 -8.56
N GLN A 39 -3.36 7.21 -9.57
CA GLN A 39 -2.55 7.83 -10.62
C GLN A 39 -1.54 8.85 -10.05
N ASP A 40 -1.89 9.49 -8.94
CA ASP A 40 -1.07 10.53 -8.29
C ASP A 40 -0.19 10.00 -7.15
N SER A 41 -0.05 8.68 -7.03
CA SER A 41 0.74 8.08 -5.96
C SER A 41 2.24 8.36 -6.13
N ILE A 42 2.86 8.93 -5.10
CA ILE A 42 4.31 9.18 -5.03
C ILE A 42 4.91 8.27 -3.96
N GLY A 43 6.00 7.59 -4.27
CA GLY A 43 6.79 6.82 -3.30
C GLY A 43 8.13 7.50 -3.00
N TYR A 44 8.69 7.23 -1.81
CA TYR A 44 10.09 7.55 -1.49
C TYR A 44 10.86 6.34 -0.92
N PHE A 45 12.09 6.12 -1.36
CA PHE A 45 13.06 5.28 -0.67
C PHE A 45 13.55 6.00 0.58
N LEU A 46 13.53 5.31 1.72
CA LEU A 46 13.95 5.88 3.01
C LEU A 46 15.47 5.92 3.19
N ALA A 47 16.23 5.29 2.30
CA ALA A 47 17.69 5.41 2.29
C ALA A 47 18.10 6.82 1.84
N THR A 48 19.17 7.37 2.40
CA THR A 48 19.71 8.66 1.94
C THR A 48 20.63 8.49 0.73
N PRO A 49 20.55 9.37 -0.28
CA PRO A 49 19.63 10.50 -0.39
C PRO A 49 18.19 10.02 -0.64
N LEU A 50 17.19 10.76 -0.13
CA LEU A 50 15.78 10.47 -0.41
C LEU A 50 15.58 10.42 -1.93
N GLN A 51 15.33 9.22 -2.44
CA GLN A 51 15.07 8.96 -3.85
C GLN A 51 13.58 8.66 -4.02
N GLN A 52 13.00 9.06 -5.13
CA GLN A 52 11.65 8.64 -5.47
C GLN A 52 11.61 7.10 -5.54
N SER A 53 10.69 6.48 -4.80
CA SER A 53 10.45 5.03 -4.78
C SER A 53 9.78 4.58 -6.07
N PRO A 54 9.78 3.26 -6.36
CA PRO A 54 9.33 2.79 -7.64
C PRO A 54 7.89 3.21 -7.87
N LEU A 55 7.66 3.78 -9.06
CA LEU A 55 6.33 4.01 -9.61
C LEU A 55 5.64 2.65 -9.76
N LYS A 56 4.32 2.66 -9.95
CA LYS A 56 3.50 1.46 -10.22
C LYS A 56 4.16 0.49 -11.22
N GLU A 57 4.89 1.03 -12.20
CA GLU A 57 5.58 0.34 -13.29
C GLU A 57 6.84 -0.44 -12.86
N GLU A 58 7.44 -0.10 -11.71
CA GLU A 58 8.73 -0.62 -11.27
C GLU A 58 8.61 -1.63 -10.12
N LEU A 59 7.39 -1.89 -9.62
CA LEU A 59 7.13 -2.81 -8.50
C LEU A 59 7.67 -4.23 -8.74
N THR A 60 7.61 -4.72 -9.97
CA THR A 60 8.17 -6.03 -10.33
C THR A 60 9.68 -6.08 -10.14
N GLY A 61 10.40 -5.02 -10.55
CA GLY A 61 11.84 -4.90 -10.36
C GLY A 61 12.22 -4.76 -8.88
N TRP A 62 11.43 -3.99 -8.14
CA TRP A 62 11.62 -3.81 -6.70
C TRP A 62 11.50 -5.14 -5.92
N PHE A 63 10.49 -5.96 -6.21
CA PHE A 63 10.34 -7.27 -5.55
C PHE A 63 11.35 -8.33 -6.01
N ALA A 64 12.00 -8.14 -7.16
CA ALA A 64 13.04 -9.03 -7.64
C ALA A 64 14.38 -8.87 -6.90
N THR A 65 14.55 -7.78 -6.12
CA THR A 65 15.66 -7.58 -5.19
C THR A 65 15.47 -8.33 -3.87
#